data_AF-A0A084SPE9-F1
#
_entry.id   AF-A0A084SPE9-F1
#
_cell.length_a   1.000
_cell.length_b   1.000
_cell.length_c   1.000
_cell.angle_alpha   90.00
_cell.angle_beta   90.00
_cell.angle_gamma   90.00
#
_symmetry.space_group_name_H-M   'P 1'
#
loop_
_entity.id
_entity.type
_entity.pdbx_description
1 polymer ?
#
loop_
_entity_poly.entity_id
_entity_poly.type
_entity_poly.pdbx_seq_one_letter_code
_entity_poly.pdbx_strand_id
1 'polypeptide(L)'
;MIDNLSIARKLQLGFGVLVTLFTAIVWWSFLLFLSLADSVGDTYRAYEGLGELRATGIALMDQESRVQGYALTGDEAVLELLPQRQSEFLRSQSKAMELTTGSARIQELLQQLLDLYQQQYIPHVERLVSLRRDVDAGRVPMEQLVAYAREGRGRKIVDSMRGLANAIRAEEKTLRERRDEVGEVRVSLVERMLVGGGIVGPLLAVLLAWWLSRNITQPLAEAVGLTGRLASGDLTASID
;
A
#
# COMPACT_ATOMS: atom_id res chain seq x y z
N MET A 1 -26.71 16.49 -42.99
CA MET A 1 -27.64 16.91 -41.90
C MET A 1 -27.06 17.99 -40.98
N ILE A 2 -25.78 18.39 -41.12
CA ILE A 2 -25.14 19.42 -40.30
C ILE A 2 -25.26 20.82 -40.94
N ASP A 3 -25.61 20.90 -42.23
CA ASP A 3 -25.56 22.14 -43.00
C ASP A 3 -26.64 23.15 -42.62
N ASN A 4 -27.82 22.71 -42.16
CA ASN A 4 -28.98 23.55 -41.80
C ASN A 4 -29.06 23.99 -40.32
N LEU A 5 -27.99 23.82 -39.54
CA LEU A 5 -27.96 24.30 -38.15
C LEU A 5 -27.63 25.79 -38.08
N SER A 6 -28.33 26.55 -37.23
CA SER A 6 -28.00 27.94 -36.95
C SER A 6 -26.56 28.08 -36.47
N ILE A 7 -25.91 29.19 -36.80
CA ILE A 7 -24.50 29.48 -36.44
C ILE A 7 -24.25 29.24 -34.94
N ALA A 8 -25.20 29.64 -34.10
CA ALA A 8 -25.16 29.40 -32.65
C ALA A 8 -25.14 27.91 -32.27
N ARG A 9 -25.94 27.05 -32.93
CA ARG A 9 -25.95 25.60 -32.66
C ARG A 9 -24.67 24.91 -33.15
N LYS A 10 -24.11 25.36 -34.28
CA LYS A 10 -22.80 24.86 -34.76
C LYS A 10 -21.69 25.19 -33.75
N LEU A 11 -21.72 26.39 -33.15
CA LEU A 11 -20.78 26.82 -32.12
C LEU A 11 -20.93 26.03 -30.81
N GLN A 12 -22.16 25.85 -30.33
CA GLN A 12 -22.47 25.08 -29.11
C GLN A 12 -22.10 23.61 -29.23
N LEU A 13 -22.31 22.97 -30.38
CA LEU A 13 -21.90 21.59 -30.62
C LEU A 13 -20.36 21.44 -30.60
N GLY A 14 -19.64 22.35 -31.25
CA GLY A 14 -18.17 22.32 -31.28
C GLY A 14 -17.54 22.50 -29.89
N PHE A 15 -17.99 23.51 -29.13
CA PHE A 15 -17.53 23.72 -27.76
C PHE A 15 -17.99 22.62 -26.81
N GLY A 16 -19.23 22.14 -26.96
CA GLY A 16 -19.79 21.07 -26.14
C GLY A 16 -18.97 19.80 -26.22
N VAL A 17 -18.64 19.35 -27.45
CA VAL A 17 -17.81 18.15 -27.66
C VAL A 17 -16.43 18.32 -27.00
N LEU A 18 -15.79 19.48 -27.13
CA LEU A 18 -14.48 19.73 -26.54
C LEU A 18 -14.54 19.70 -25.00
N VAL A 19 -15.52 20.38 -24.40
CA VAL A 19 -15.72 20.40 -22.94
C VAL A 19 -16.01 18.99 -22.41
N THR A 20 -16.87 18.22 -23.08
CA THR A 20 -17.16 16.83 -22.69
C THR A 20 -15.91 15.96 -22.75
N LEU A 21 -15.10 16.11 -23.80
CA LEU A 21 -13.88 15.32 -23.99
C LEU A 21 -12.83 15.65 -22.91
N PHE A 22 -12.62 16.93 -22.60
CA PHE A 22 -11.76 17.35 -21.50
C PHE A 22 -12.26 16.85 -20.14
N THR A 23 -13.56 16.96 -19.88
CA THR A 23 -14.15 16.51 -18.61
C THR A 23 -13.98 15.01 -18.44
N ALA A 24 -14.18 14.23 -19.51
CA ALA A 24 -13.98 12.78 -19.49
C ALA A 24 -12.53 12.40 -19.21
N ILE A 25 -11.55 13.08 -19.82
CA ILE A 25 -10.12 12.84 -19.58
C ILE A 25 -9.75 13.16 -18.13
N VAL A 26 -10.15 14.33 -17.63
CA VAL A 26 -9.87 14.75 -16.24
C VAL A 26 -10.52 13.80 -15.26
N TRP A 27 -11.79 13.43 -15.48
CA TRP A 27 -12.53 12.51 -14.64
C TRP A 27 -11.88 11.13 -14.62
N TRP A 28 -11.49 10.60 -15.79
CA TRP A 28 -10.80 9.31 -15.89
C TRP A 28 -9.44 9.34 -15.19
N SER A 29 -8.66 10.41 -15.37
CA SER A 29 -7.40 10.62 -14.68
C SER A 29 -7.58 10.68 -13.17
N PHE A 30 -8.66 11.31 -12.70
CA PHE A 30 -8.98 11.42 -11.28
C PHE A 30 -9.35 10.07 -10.66
N LEU A 31 -10.15 9.25 -11.37
CA LEU A 31 -10.46 7.88 -10.94
C LEU A 31 -9.21 7.00 -10.89
N LEU A 32 -8.32 7.12 -11.89
CA LEU A 32 -7.05 6.39 -11.92
C LEU A 32 -6.15 6.79 -10.75
N PHE A 33 -6.09 8.09 -10.44
CA PHE A 33 -5.32 8.64 -9.32
C PHE A 33 -5.85 8.17 -7.96
N LEU A 34 -7.18 8.19 -7.76
CA LEU A 34 -7.80 7.65 -6.54
C LEU A 34 -7.47 6.18 -6.34
N SER A 35 -7.49 5.36 -7.40
CA SER A 35 -7.12 3.94 -7.33
C SER A 35 -5.64 3.72 -6.95
N LEU A 36 -4.79 4.69 -7.27
CA LEU A 36 -3.37 4.66 -6.93
C LEU A 36 -3.15 5.07 -5.47
N ALA A 37 -3.88 6.08 -4.98
CA ALA A 37 -3.79 6.56 -3.61
C ALA A 37 -4.30 5.54 -2.56
N ASP A 38 -5.42 4.86 -2.86
CA ASP A 38 -6.04 3.91 -1.93
C ASP A 38 -5.16 2.66 -1.70
N SER A 39 -4.45 2.20 -2.74
CA SER A 39 -3.56 1.04 -2.66
C SER A 39 -2.30 1.28 -1.79
N VAL A 40 -1.92 2.53 -1.52
CA VAL A 40 -0.72 2.86 -0.74
C VAL A 40 -1.01 2.84 0.77
N GLY A 41 -2.22 3.24 1.19
CA GLY A 41 -2.59 3.39 2.60
C GLY A 41 -2.62 2.07 3.38
N ASP A 42 -3.29 1.04 2.86
CA ASP A 42 -3.41 -0.27 3.51
C ASP A 42 -2.06 -1.00 3.59
N THR A 43 -1.22 -0.76 2.59
CA THR A 43 0.11 -1.38 2.45
C THR A 43 1.07 -0.87 3.54
N TYR A 44 1.03 0.44 3.87
CA TYR A 44 1.87 1.01 4.91
C TYR A 44 1.51 0.52 6.31
N ARG A 45 0.22 0.35 6.60
CA ARG A 45 -0.27 -0.14 7.90
C ARG A 45 0.17 -1.57 8.18
N ALA A 46 0.11 -2.45 7.18
CA ALA A 46 0.61 -3.82 7.31
C ALA A 46 2.09 -3.90 7.67
N TYR A 47 2.90 -2.98 7.17
CA TYR A 47 4.33 -2.90 7.48
C TYR A 47 4.61 -2.46 8.91
N GLU A 48 3.86 -1.50 9.41
CA GLU A 48 4.00 -1.04 10.78
C GLU A 48 3.63 -2.16 11.78
N GLY A 49 2.56 -2.92 11.49
CA GLY A 49 2.16 -4.08 12.31
C GLY A 49 3.19 -5.22 12.32
N LEU A 50 3.75 -5.58 11.16
CA LEU A 50 4.82 -6.58 11.09
C LEU A 50 6.14 -6.11 11.71
N GLY A 51 6.41 -4.80 11.66
CA GLY A 51 7.54 -4.18 12.36
C GLY A 51 7.39 -4.30 13.88
N GLU A 52 6.20 -4.03 14.42
CA GLU A 52 5.89 -4.18 15.84
C GLU A 52 6.05 -5.64 16.30
N LEU A 53 5.55 -6.61 15.53
CA LEU A 53 5.74 -8.04 15.82
C LEU A 53 7.21 -8.46 15.82
N ARG A 54 8.05 -7.88 14.95
CA ARG A 54 9.49 -8.15 14.99
C ARG A 54 10.14 -7.58 16.25
N ALA A 55 9.76 -6.37 16.65
CA ALA A 55 10.30 -5.74 17.85
C ALA A 55 9.95 -6.56 19.11
N THR A 56 8.70 -6.99 19.23
CA THR A 56 8.26 -7.86 20.33
C THR A 56 8.87 -9.26 20.23
N GLY A 57 9.01 -9.81 19.02
CA GLY A 57 9.67 -11.08 18.77
C GLY A 57 11.15 -11.08 19.17
N ILE A 58 11.90 -10.02 18.86
CA ILE A 58 13.29 -9.85 19.31
C ILE A 58 13.34 -9.76 20.84
N ALA A 59 12.43 -9.02 21.46
CA ALA A 59 12.35 -8.93 22.92
C ALA A 59 12.10 -10.31 23.56
N LEU A 60 11.25 -11.13 22.95
CA LEU A 60 11.00 -12.52 23.34
C LEU A 60 12.23 -13.41 23.24
N MET A 61 13.02 -13.24 22.17
CA MET A 61 14.25 -14.01 21.99
C MET A 61 15.34 -13.65 23.01
N ASP A 62 15.35 -12.40 23.50
CA ASP A 62 16.20 -11.99 24.63
C ASP A 62 15.76 -12.63 25.95
N GLN A 63 14.46 -12.95 26.09
CA GLN A 63 13.95 -13.61 27.31
C GLN A 63 14.55 -14.98 27.54
N GLU A 64 14.86 -15.77 26.51
CA GLU A 64 15.45 -17.10 26.71
C GLU A 64 16.79 -17.01 27.47
N SER A 65 17.63 -16.04 27.11
CA SER A 65 18.90 -15.81 27.82
C SER A 65 18.66 -15.40 29.28
N ARG A 66 17.60 -14.62 29.54
CA ARG A 66 17.20 -14.22 30.90
C ARG A 66 16.65 -15.41 31.70
N VAL A 67 15.81 -16.23 31.09
CA VAL A 67 15.24 -17.45 31.67
C VAL A 67 16.35 -18.47 32.02
N GLN A 68 17.38 -18.58 31.18
CA GLN A 68 18.59 -19.34 31.51
C GLN A 68 19.38 -18.70 32.66
N GLY A 69 19.47 -17.37 32.70
CA GLY A 69 20.04 -16.64 33.84
C GLY A 69 19.32 -16.96 35.15
N TYR A 70 17.98 -16.97 35.15
CA TYR A 70 17.17 -17.39 36.30
C TYR A 70 17.46 -18.84 36.73
N ALA A 71 17.62 -19.76 35.77
CA ALA A 71 17.98 -21.14 36.10
C ALA A 71 19.35 -21.25 36.81
N LEU A 72 20.24 -20.27 36.64
CA LEU A 72 21.53 -20.20 37.32
C LEU A 72 21.47 -19.44 38.64
N THR A 73 20.75 -18.32 38.69
CA THR A 73 20.77 -17.39 39.85
C THR A 73 19.62 -17.60 40.82
N GLY A 74 18.47 -18.12 40.36
CA GLY A 74 17.21 -18.13 41.12
C GLY A 74 16.57 -16.76 41.31
N ASP A 75 16.99 -15.74 40.56
CA ASP A 75 16.48 -14.37 40.72
C ASP A 75 15.07 -14.21 40.13
N GLU A 76 14.05 -14.25 41.00
CA GLU A 76 12.63 -14.09 40.63
C GLU A 76 12.33 -12.75 39.93
N ALA A 77 13.15 -11.71 40.09
CA ALA A 77 12.97 -10.43 39.39
C ALA A 77 12.99 -10.59 37.86
N VAL A 78 13.65 -11.65 37.37
CA VAL A 78 13.69 -12.01 35.95
C VAL A 78 12.32 -12.48 35.44
N LEU A 79 11.53 -13.12 36.31
CA LEU A 79 10.23 -13.69 35.95
C LEU A 79 9.10 -12.64 35.99
N GLU A 80 9.27 -11.55 36.73
CA GLU A 80 8.25 -10.49 36.89
C GLU A 80 7.80 -9.86 35.56
N LEU A 81 8.72 -9.70 34.61
CA LEU A 81 8.42 -9.08 33.31
C LEU A 81 7.89 -10.07 32.26
N LEU A 82 7.92 -11.38 32.52
CA LEU A 82 7.48 -12.38 31.54
C LEU A 82 6.02 -12.21 31.11
N PRO A 83 5.04 -12.04 32.02
CA PRO A 83 3.64 -11.92 31.64
C PRO A 83 3.36 -10.68 30.78
N GLN A 84 4.01 -9.55 31.09
CA GLN A 84 3.86 -8.33 30.31
C GLN A 84 4.37 -8.55 28.88
N ARG A 85 5.57 -9.11 28.72
CA ARG A 85 6.17 -9.39 27.40
C ARG A 85 5.36 -10.38 26.59
N GLN A 86 4.80 -11.42 27.23
CA GLN A 86 3.88 -12.35 26.60
C GLN A 86 2.64 -11.61 26.06
N SER A 87 2.05 -10.71 26.85
CA SER A 87 0.89 -9.94 26.42
C SER A 87 1.20 -8.99 25.25
N GLU A 88 2.38 -8.35 25.26
CA GLU A 88 2.87 -7.50 24.17
C GLU A 88 3.01 -8.31 22.87
N PHE A 89 3.58 -9.51 22.95
CA PHE A 89 3.71 -10.40 21.81
C PHE A 89 2.37 -10.83 21.24
N LEU A 90 1.44 -11.33 22.08
CA LEU A 90 0.12 -11.76 21.63
C LEU A 90 -0.67 -10.63 20.98
N ARG A 91 -0.56 -9.40 21.52
CA ARG A 91 -1.17 -8.21 20.91
C ARG A 91 -0.56 -7.90 19.54
N SER A 92 0.77 -7.88 19.45
CA SER A 92 1.47 -7.62 18.18
C SER A 92 1.19 -8.68 17.12
N GLN A 93 1.03 -9.94 17.53
CA GLN A 93 0.65 -11.05 16.66
C GLN A 93 -0.77 -10.88 16.13
N SER A 94 -1.73 -10.53 16.99
CA SER A 94 -3.12 -10.34 16.60
C SER A 94 -3.27 -9.17 15.63
N LYS A 95 -2.57 -8.06 15.90
CA LYS A 95 -2.49 -6.91 15.01
C LYS A 95 -1.85 -7.27 13.66
N ALA A 96 -0.78 -8.06 13.66
CA ALA A 96 -0.17 -8.55 12.42
C ALA A 96 -1.13 -9.43 11.61
N MET A 97 -1.92 -10.30 12.26
CA MET A 97 -2.92 -11.13 11.60
C MET A 97 -4.04 -10.30 10.93
N GLU A 98 -4.52 -9.27 11.61
CA GLU A 98 -5.56 -8.36 11.10
C GLU A 98 -5.07 -7.60 9.86
N LEU A 99 -3.84 -7.10 9.93
CA LEU A 99 -3.26 -6.27 8.87
C LEU A 99 -2.73 -7.06 7.67
N THR A 100 -2.64 -8.39 7.76
CA THR A 100 -2.07 -9.26 6.71
C THR A 100 -3.11 -10.20 6.07
N THR A 101 -4.40 -9.91 6.23
CA THR A 101 -5.52 -10.65 5.61
C THR A 101 -5.41 -10.84 4.10
N GLY A 102 -4.69 -9.96 3.40
CA GLY A 102 -4.42 -10.08 1.97
C GLY A 102 -3.39 -11.14 1.57
N SER A 103 -2.71 -11.82 2.51
CA SER A 103 -1.71 -12.85 2.20
C SER A 103 -1.88 -14.11 3.05
N ALA A 104 -2.39 -15.18 2.42
CA ALA A 104 -2.53 -16.48 3.06
C ALA A 104 -1.19 -17.04 3.57
N ARG A 105 -0.09 -16.79 2.83
CA ARG A 105 1.25 -17.27 3.23
C ARG A 105 1.76 -16.59 4.49
N ILE A 106 1.55 -15.27 4.61
CA ILE A 106 1.95 -14.54 5.82
C ILE A 106 1.10 -14.98 7.01
N GLN A 107 -0.22 -15.17 6.83
CA GLN A 107 -1.09 -15.68 7.89
C GLN A 107 -0.68 -17.07 8.38
N GLU A 108 -0.33 -17.97 7.46
CA GLU A 108 0.16 -19.31 7.82
C GLU A 108 1.45 -19.23 8.67
N LEU A 109 2.41 -18.41 8.26
CA LEU A 109 3.67 -18.23 9.00
C LEU A 109 3.45 -17.57 10.38
N LEU A 110 2.53 -16.61 10.47
CA LEU A 110 2.14 -15.97 11.74
C LEU A 110 1.47 -16.97 12.69
N GLN A 111 0.64 -17.88 12.16
CA GLN A 111 0.02 -18.93 12.94
C GLN A 111 1.06 -19.94 13.44
N GLN A 112 1.97 -20.39 12.56
CA GLN A 112 3.07 -21.28 12.95
C GLN A 112 3.95 -20.66 14.03
N LEU A 113 4.21 -19.35 13.96
CA LEU A 113 4.97 -18.62 14.97
C LEU A 113 4.25 -18.60 16.32
N LEU A 114 2.93 -18.36 16.31
CA LEU A 114 2.11 -18.39 17.51
C LEU A 114 2.06 -19.80 18.13
N ASP A 115 1.86 -20.82 17.31
CA ASP A 115 1.78 -22.21 17.76
C ASP A 115 3.11 -22.65 18.38
N LEU A 116 4.25 -22.31 17.74
CA LEU A 116 5.57 -22.59 18.27
C LEU A 116 5.80 -21.91 19.62
N TYR A 117 5.34 -20.67 19.77
CA TYR A 117 5.41 -19.93 21.03
C TYR A 117 4.54 -20.59 22.13
N GLN A 118 3.27 -20.85 21.85
CA GLN A 118 2.32 -21.35 22.83
C GLN A 118 2.54 -22.81 23.20
N GLN A 119 2.86 -23.66 22.23
CA GLN A 119 2.94 -25.11 22.41
C GLN A 119 4.33 -25.59 22.80
N GLN A 120 5.39 -24.83 22.51
CA GLN A 120 6.76 -25.26 22.81
C GLN A 120 7.49 -24.30 23.74
N TYR A 121 7.46 -22.99 23.47
CA TYR A 121 8.23 -22.03 24.27
C TYR A 121 7.67 -21.85 25.68
N ILE A 122 6.36 -21.60 25.82
CA ILE A 122 5.72 -21.43 27.14
C ILE A 122 5.95 -22.68 28.03
N PRO A 123 5.65 -23.92 27.59
CA PRO A 123 5.89 -25.11 28.40
C PRO A 123 7.37 -25.33 28.74
N HIS A 124 8.30 -24.94 27.85
CA HIS A 124 9.73 -24.98 28.14
C HIS A 124 10.10 -24.05 29.29
N VAL A 125 9.63 -22.80 29.26
CA VAL A 125 9.86 -21.82 30.34
C VAL A 125 9.26 -22.31 31.65
N GLU A 126 8.01 -22.76 31.66
CA GLU A 126 7.34 -23.30 32.85
C GLU A 126 8.07 -24.52 33.42
N ARG A 127 8.57 -25.41 32.55
CA ARG A 127 9.34 -26.57 32.98
C ARG A 127 10.68 -26.17 33.60
N LEU A 128 11.38 -25.20 33.03
CA LEU A 128 12.64 -24.72 33.59
C LEU A 128 12.41 -24.04 34.95
N VAL A 129 11.36 -23.22 35.05
CA VAL A 129 11.02 -22.52 36.30
C VAL A 129 10.62 -23.49 37.41
N SER A 130 9.79 -24.49 37.10
CA SER A 130 9.41 -25.52 38.06
C SER A 130 10.61 -26.35 38.53
N LEU A 131 11.48 -26.78 37.61
CA LEU A 131 12.71 -27.50 37.96
C LEU A 131 13.61 -26.67 38.88
N ARG A 132 13.80 -25.37 38.60
CA ARG A 132 14.61 -24.50 39.45
C ARG A 132 14.03 -24.40 40.87
N ARG A 133 12.71 -24.21 40.99
CA ARG A 133 12.01 -24.14 42.28
C ARG A 133 12.08 -25.46 43.06
N ASP A 134 12.01 -26.59 42.37
CA ASP A 134 12.16 -27.90 43.00
C ASP A 134 13.60 -28.15 43.50
N VAL A 135 14.60 -27.60 42.80
CA VAL A 135 16.00 -27.58 43.27
C VAL A 135 16.15 -26.71 44.52
N ASP A 136 15.55 -25.51 44.53
CA ASP A 136 15.54 -24.63 45.72
C ASP A 136 14.83 -25.28 46.93
N ALA A 137 13.79 -26.07 46.67
CA ALA A 137 13.07 -26.82 47.68
C ALA A 137 13.77 -28.12 48.11
N GLY A 138 14.95 -28.45 47.55
CA GLY A 138 15.70 -29.67 47.84
C GLY A 138 15.03 -30.96 47.38
N ARG A 139 14.02 -30.88 46.51
CA ARG A 139 13.28 -32.06 45.99
C ARG A 139 14.04 -32.75 44.87
N VAL A 140 14.86 -32.00 44.14
CA VAL A 140 15.53 -32.45 42.93
C VAL A 140 16.99 -31.97 42.94
N PRO A 141 17.97 -32.80 42.54
CA PRO A 141 19.36 -32.39 42.45
C PRO A 141 19.61 -31.38 41.32
N MET A 142 20.55 -30.46 41.53
CA MET A 142 20.94 -29.43 40.56
C MET A 142 21.38 -30.02 39.21
N GLU A 143 21.96 -31.22 39.22
CA GLU A 143 22.36 -31.96 38.03
C GLU A 143 21.20 -32.17 37.04
N GLN A 144 19.96 -32.34 37.51
CA GLN A 144 18.80 -32.49 36.63
C GLN A 144 18.45 -31.18 35.92
N LEU A 145 18.56 -30.04 36.60
CA LEU A 145 18.36 -28.73 35.98
C LEU A 145 19.44 -28.45 34.94
N VAL A 146 20.69 -28.75 35.26
CA VAL A 146 21.82 -28.60 34.33
C VAL A 146 21.66 -29.53 33.12
N ALA A 147 21.24 -30.77 33.31
CA ALA A 147 20.98 -31.71 32.21
C ALA A 147 19.90 -31.17 31.27
N TYR A 148 18.77 -30.69 31.83
CA TYR A 148 17.70 -30.10 31.04
C TYR A 148 18.16 -28.84 30.27
N ALA A 149 18.90 -27.94 30.92
CA ALA A 149 19.43 -26.74 30.28
C ALA A 149 20.43 -27.07 29.14
N ARG A 150 21.26 -28.11 29.31
CA ARG A 150 22.23 -28.58 28.30
C ARG A 150 21.59 -29.13 27.04
N GLU A 151 20.36 -29.62 27.08
CA GLU A 151 19.65 -30.09 25.89
C GLU A 151 19.40 -28.96 24.86
N GLY A 152 19.48 -27.71 25.30
CA GLY A 152 19.37 -26.53 24.44
C GLY A 152 18.00 -26.38 23.78
N ARG A 153 16.94 -26.95 24.36
CA ARG A 153 15.58 -26.90 23.81
C ARG A 153 15.10 -25.48 23.56
N GLY A 154 15.21 -24.60 24.55
CA GLY A 154 14.82 -23.19 24.42
C GLY A 154 15.57 -22.46 23.31
N ARG A 155 16.87 -22.71 23.16
CA ARG A 155 17.66 -22.14 22.05
C ARG A 155 17.14 -22.60 20.68
N LYS A 156 16.87 -23.90 20.52
CA LYS A 156 16.31 -24.46 19.26
C LYS A 156 14.92 -23.89 18.93
N ILE A 157 14.08 -23.71 19.94
CA ILE A 157 12.75 -23.10 19.78
C ILE A 157 12.91 -21.64 19.32
N VAL A 158 13.74 -20.86 20.02
CA VAL A 158 14.03 -19.46 19.68
C VAL A 158 14.61 -19.32 18.27
N ASP A 159 15.53 -20.20 17.87
CA ASP A 159 16.11 -20.20 16.52
C ASP A 159 15.07 -20.56 15.45
N SER A 160 14.12 -21.45 15.76
CA SER A 160 13.01 -21.77 14.87
C SER A 160 12.04 -20.58 14.74
N MET A 161 11.75 -19.88 15.85
CA MET A 161 10.97 -18.63 15.82
C MET A 161 11.67 -17.53 14.99
N ARG A 162 13.00 -17.41 15.09
CA ARG A 162 13.80 -16.52 14.22
C ARG A 162 13.67 -16.89 12.75
N GLY A 163 13.71 -18.17 12.43
CA GLY A 163 13.50 -18.68 11.08
C GLY A 163 12.15 -18.24 10.52
N LEU A 164 11.07 -18.42 11.28
CA LEU A 164 9.72 -18.00 10.88
C LEU A 164 9.61 -16.47 10.73
N ALA A 165 10.17 -15.70 11.66
CA ALA A 165 10.18 -14.24 11.57
C ALA A 165 10.94 -13.74 10.31
N ASN A 166 12.03 -14.41 9.95
CA ASN A 166 12.77 -14.13 8.72
C ASN A 166 12.00 -14.54 7.46
N ALA A 167 11.29 -15.67 7.50
CA ALA A 167 10.43 -16.11 6.41
C ALA A 167 9.28 -15.11 6.16
N ILE A 168 8.65 -14.60 7.22
CA ILE A 168 7.62 -13.54 7.13
C ILE A 168 8.21 -12.29 6.48
N ARG A 169 9.44 -11.91 6.86
CA ARG A 169 10.14 -10.76 6.27
C ARG A 169 10.47 -10.95 4.80
N ALA A 170 10.90 -12.15 4.41
CA ALA A 170 11.21 -12.45 3.02
C ALA A 170 9.95 -12.42 2.14
N GLU A 171 8.84 -12.97 2.64
CA GLU A 171 7.54 -12.94 1.96
C GLU A 171 7.04 -11.50 1.81
N GLU A 172 7.10 -10.70 2.87
CA GLU A 172 6.74 -9.28 2.83
C GLU A 172 7.59 -8.50 1.82
N LYS A 173 8.91 -8.76 1.77
CA LYS A 173 9.81 -8.14 0.77
C LYS A 173 9.43 -8.53 -0.66
N THR A 174 9.08 -9.78 -0.88
CA THR A 174 8.67 -10.26 -2.21
C THR A 174 7.33 -9.63 -2.64
N LEU A 175 6.38 -9.50 -1.71
CA LEU A 175 5.11 -8.82 -1.96
C LEU A 175 5.30 -7.32 -2.22
N ARG A 176 6.25 -6.67 -1.53
CA ARG A 176 6.67 -5.29 -1.80
C ARG A 176 7.20 -5.14 -3.21
N GLU A 177 8.20 -5.93 -3.58
CA GLU A 177 8.84 -5.85 -4.89
C GLU A 177 7.82 -6.04 -6.03
N ARG A 178 6.91 -7.01 -5.90
CA ARG A 178 5.82 -7.20 -6.87
C ARG A 178 4.85 -6.03 -6.93
N ARG A 179 4.57 -5.38 -5.80
CA ARG A 179 3.67 -4.22 -5.73
C ARG A 179 4.34 -2.95 -6.27
N ASP A 180 5.63 -2.79 -6.03
CA ASP A 180 6.42 -1.67 -6.55
C ASP A 180 6.53 -1.76 -8.08
N GLU A 181 6.76 -2.95 -8.65
CA GLU A 181 6.72 -3.15 -10.11
C GLU A 181 5.35 -2.76 -10.71
N VAL A 182 4.24 -3.16 -10.07
CA VAL A 182 2.90 -2.77 -10.52
C VAL A 182 2.63 -1.27 -10.30
N GLY A 183 3.18 -0.69 -9.23
CA GLY A 183 3.10 0.73 -8.91
C GLY A 183 3.83 1.59 -9.93
N GLU A 184 5.06 1.26 -10.31
CA GLU A 184 5.84 1.95 -11.34
C GLU A 184 5.13 1.92 -12.70
N VAL A 185 4.54 0.78 -13.08
CA VAL A 185 3.73 0.69 -14.30
C VAL A 185 2.55 1.65 -14.25
N ARG A 186 1.84 1.74 -13.12
CA ARG A 186 0.70 2.67 -12.97
C ARG A 186 1.11 4.13 -12.94
N VAL A 187 2.22 4.47 -12.28
CA VAL A 187 2.79 5.82 -12.26
C VAL A 187 3.18 6.26 -13.67
N SER A 188 3.84 5.38 -14.44
CA SER A 188 4.22 5.68 -15.83
C SER A 188 3.02 5.89 -16.75
N LEU A 189 1.90 5.20 -16.49
CA LEU A 189 0.63 5.40 -17.20
C LEU A 189 0.01 6.77 -16.90
N VAL A 190 0.01 7.18 -15.63
CA VAL A 190 -0.46 8.53 -15.23
C VAL A 190 0.41 9.60 -15.86
N GLU A 191 1.74 9.45 -15.84
CA GLU A 191 2.68 10.39 -16.45
C GLU A 191 2.44 10.53 -17.97
N ARG A 192 2.30 9.40 -18.68
CA ARG A 192 2.00 9.39 -20.12
C ARG A 192 0.64 9.99 -20.44
N MET A 193 -0.39 9.77 -19.62
CA MET A 193 -1.70 10.39 -19.77
C MET A 193 -1.66 11.90 -19.53
N LEU A 194 -0.85 12.36 -18.57
CA LEU A 194 -0.74 13.79 -18.22
C LEU A 194 0.03 14.56 -19.29
N VAL A 195 1.12 13.99 -19.80
CA VAL A 195 1.87 14.54 -20.95
C VAL A 195 1.02 14.47 -22.23
N GLY A 196 0.38 13.33 -22.51
CA GLY A 196 -0.48 13.15 -23.68
C GLY A 196 -1.69 14.08 -23.68
N GLY A 197 -2.41 14.17 -22.56
CA GLY A 197 -3.54 15.09 -22.39
C GLY A 197 -3.13 16.55 -22.47
N GLY A 198 -1.96 16.90 -21.92
CA GLY A 198 -1.38 18.24 -22.01
C GLY A 198 -1.02 18.69 -23.43
N ILE A 199 -0.76 17.75 -24.35
CA ILE A 199 -0.45 18.03 -25.76
C ILE A 199 -1.70 17.97 -26.65
N VAL A 200 -2.54 16.94 -26.46
CA VAL A 200 -3.74 16.72 -27.28
C VAL A 200 -4.77 17.83 -27.07
N GLY A 201 -4.92 18.32 -25.84
CA GLY A 201 -5.86 19.38 -25.50
C GLY A 201 -5.63 20.68 -26.29
N PRO A 202 -4.43 21.28 -26.23
CA PRO A 202 -4.08 22.46 -27.02
C PRO A 202 -4.19 22.22 -28.54
N LEU A 203 -3.77 21.06 -29.03
CA LEU A 203 -3.87 20.73 -30.46
C LEU A 203 -5.32 20.72 -30.95
N LEU A 204 -6.24 20.12 -30.20
CA LEU A 204 -7.67 20.11 -30.54
C LEU A 204 -8.28 21.52 -30.46
N ALA A 205 -7.86 22.35 -29.50
CA ALA A 205 -8.30 23.74 -29.41
C ALA A 205 -7.85 24.56 -30.63
N VAL A 206 -6.60 24.39 -31.08
CA VAL A 206 -6.07 25.03 -32.29
C VAL A 206 -6.82 24.57 -33.54
N LEU A 207 -7.09 23.26 -33.65
CA LEU A 207 -7.79 22.68 -34.80
C LEU A 207 -9.25 23.13 -34.89
N LEU A 208 -9.95 23.23 -33.75
CA LEU A 208 -11.28 23.82 -33.69
C LEU A 208 -11.27 25.32 -34.00
N ALA A 209 -10.33 26.09 -33.45
CA ALA A 209 -10.20 27.50 -33.75
C ALA A 209 -10.00 27.75 -35.25
N TRP A 210 -9.16 26.94 -35.90
CA TRP A 210 -8.96 26.98 -37.35
C TRP A 210 -10.22 26.60 -38.14
N TRP A 211 -10.91 25.53 -37.76
CA TRP A 211 -12.15 25.09 -38.41
C TRP A 211 -13.27 26.14 -38.30
N LEU A 212 -13.44 26.74 -37.12
CA LEU A 212 -14.42 27.79 -36.85
C LEU A 212 -14.11 29.07 -37.64
N SER A 213 -12.84 29.47 -37.68
CA SER A 213 -12.37 30.62 -38.43
C SER A 213 -12.71 30.50 -39.92
N ARG A 214 -12.48 29.31 -40.48
CA ARG A 214 -12.68 29.04 -41.92
C ARG A 214 -14.15 28.87 -42.30
N ASN A 215 -14.96 28.19 -41.48
CA ASN A 215 -16.34 27.84 -41.84
C ASN A 215 -17.41 28.81 -41.31
N ILE A 216 -17.07 29.67 -40.34
CA ILE A 216 -18.03 30.61 -39.74
C ILE A 216 -17.52 32.04 -39.86
N THR A 217 -16.32 32.32 -39.34
CA THR A 217 -15.85 33.70 -39.20
C THR A 217 -15.57 34.37 -40.54
N GLN A 218 -14.91 33.69 -41.48
CA GLN A 218 -14.63 34.21 -42.83
C GLN A 218 -15.93 34.47 -43.64
N PRO A 219 -16.84 33.50 -43.82
CA PRO A 219 -18.08 33.73 -44.57
C PRO A 219 -18.98 34.80 -43.95
N LEU A 220 -19.01 34.88 -42.61
CA LEU A 220 -19.78 35.92 -41.92
C LEU A 220 -19.15 37.31 -42.10
N ALA A 221 -17.82 37.42 -42.06
CA ALA A 221 -17.11 38.67 -42.32
C ALA A 221 -17.30 39.16 -43.75
N GLU A 222 -17.30 38.24 -44.73
CA GLU A 222 -17.60 38.54 -46.14
C GLU A 222 -19.05 39.04 -46.31
N ALA A 223 -20.02 38.36 -45.69
CA ALA A 223 -21.43 38.75 -45.74
C ALA A 223 -21.71 40.12 -45.06
N VAL A 224 -21.08 40.37 -43.91
CA VAL A 224 -21.18 41.67 -43.20
C VAL A 224 -20.45 42.77 -43.98
N GLY A 225 -19.31 42.45 -44.60
CA GLY A 225 -18.57 43.39 -45.45
C GLY A 225 -19.30 43.76 -46.75
N LEU A 226 -20.11 42.86 -47.29
CA LEU A 226 -20.98 43.12 -48.44
C LEU A 226 -22.15 44.02 -48.08
N THR A 227 -22.79 43.78 -46.93
CA THR A 227 -23.88 44.65 -46.43
C THR A 227 -23.38 46.05 -46.06
N GLY A 228 -22.15 46.17 -45.53
CA GLY A 228 -21.50 47.48 -45.33
C GLY A 228 -21.23 48.23 -46.64
N ARG A 229 -20.77 47.53 -47.69
CA ARG A 229 -20.52 48.11 -49.02
C ARG A 229 -21.81 48.53 -49.76
N LEU A 230 -22.86 47.72 -49.63
CA LEU A 230 -24.21 48.04 -50.10
C LEU A 230 -24.82 49.24 -49.34
N ALA A 231 -24.62 49.33 -48.02
CA ALA A 231 -25.07 50.47 -47.22
C ALA A 231 -24.30 51.76 -47.53
N SER A 232 -23.05 51.67 -48.01
CA SER A 232 -22.27 52.80 -48.51
C SER A 232 -22.55 53.18 -49.97
N GLY A 233 -23.50 52.50 -50.64
CA GLY A 233 -23.97 52.85 -51.98
C GLY A 233 -23.19 52.24 -53.14
N ASP A 234 -22.32 51.25 -52.89
CA ASP A 234 -21.60 50.55 -53.95
C ASP A 234 -22.36 49.28 -54.38
N LEU A 235 -23.04 49.37 -55.52
CA LEU A 235 -23.88 48.31 -56.10
C LEU A 235 -23.13 47.41 -57.10
N THR A 236 -21.80 47.54 -57.21
CA THR A 236 -21.00 46.76 -58.18
C THR A 236 -20.48 45.42 -57.64
N ALA A 237 -20.82 45.06 -56.39
CA ALA A 237 -20.37 43.81 -55.78
C ALA A 237 -21.19 42.59 -56.25
N SER A 238 -20.56 41.69 -57.01
CA SER A 238 -21.10 40.36 -57.34
C SER A 238 -20.47 39.27 -56.47
N ILE A 239 -21.23 38.22 -56.20
CA ILE A 239 -20.83 37.02 -55.46
C ILE A 239 -20.37 35.96 -56.48
N ASP A 240 -19.25 35.30 -56.23
CA ASP A 240 -18.91 33.96 -56.76
C ASP A 240 -19.07 32.93 -55.63
#